data_AF-A0A811UNR6-F1
#
_entry.id   AF-A0A811UNR6-F1
#
_cell.length_a   1.000
_cell.length_b   1.000
_cell.length_c   1.000
_cell.angle_alpha   90.00
_cell.angle_beta   90.00
_cell.angle_gamma   90.00
#
_symmetry.space_group_name_H-M   'P 1'
#
loop_
_entity.id
_entity.type
_entity.pdbx_description
1 polymer ?
#
loop_
_entity_poly.entity_id
_entity_poly.type
_entity_poly.pdbx_seq_one_letter_code
_entity_poly.pdbx_strand_id
1 'polypeptide(L)'
;MAHICLAIIVFVAATTWARPQRFAHIAVIENEAYEQTLPNALRNPFYKTPRVREALAKSSWFGPGEEPVYDRQAEKIPRAEIFNVLAHAGFINKNGNLI
;
A
#
# COMPACT_ATOMS: atom_id res chain seq x y z
N MET A 1 -25.73 31.70 13.16
CA MET A 1 -24.62 31.82 12.19
C MET A 1 -23.41 30.97 12.56
N ALA A 2 -22.77 31.16 13.73
CA ALA A 2 -21.58 30.37 14.12
C ALA A 2 -21.78 28.85 14.16
N HIS A 3 -22.93 28.37 14.65
CA HIS A 3 -23.25 26.93 14.69
C HIS A 3 -23.44 26.31 13.30
N ILE A 4 -23.91 27.11 12.32
CA ILE A 4 -24.09 26.66 10.94
C ILE A 4 -22.71 26.52 10.27
N CYS A 5 -21.81 27.48 10.49
CA CYS A 5 -20.43 27.39 10.00
C CYS A 5 -19.68 26.19 10.62
N LEU A 6 -19.84 25.94 11.92
CA LEU A 6 -19.24 24.78 12.59
C LEU A 6 -19.75 23.46 11.98
N ALA A 7 -21.06 23.33 11.77
CA ALA A 7 -21.66 22.15 11.16
C ALA A 7 -21.15 21.91 9.73
N ILE A 8 -21.00 22.97 8.92
CA ILE A 8 -20.45 22.89 7.57
C ILE A 8 -18.98 22.45 7.61
N ILE A 9 -18.16 23.01 8.50
CA ILE A 9 -16.74 22.63 8.65
C ILE A 9 -16.60 21.16 9.05
N VAL A 10 -17.40 20.69 10.01
CA VAL A 10 -17.40 19.28 10.43
C VAL A 10 -17.85 18.36 9.29
N PHE A 11 -18.87 18.74 8.52
CA PHE A 11 -19.35 17.97 7.38
C PHE A 11 -18.32 17.91 6.23
N VAL A 12 -17.65 19.01 5.93
CA VAL A 12 -16.56 19.05 4.93
C VAL A 12 -15.35 18.24 5.41
N ALA A 13 -14.99 18.33 6.70
CA ALA A 13 -13.93 17.50 7.27
C ALA A 13 -14.28 16.00 7.20
N ALA A 14 -15.51 15.62 7.54
CA ALA A 14 -15.98 14.24 7.45
C ALA A 14 -15.97 13.71 6.02
N THR A 15 -16.41 14.50 5.03
CA THR A 15 -16.43 14.08 3.62
C THR A 15 -15.05 14.01 2.99
N THR A 16 -14.08 14.82 3.44
CA THR A 16 -12.69 14.71 2.99
C THR A 16 -11.97 13.50 3.60
N TRP A 17 -12.29 13.13 4.83
CA TRP A 17 -11.77 11.92 5.49
C TRP A 17 -12.41 10.64 4.94
N ALA A 18 -13.68 10.69 4.58
CA ALA A 18 -14.44 9.55 4.06
C ALA A 18 -14.24 9.31 2.55
N ARG A 19 -13.20 9.88 1.90
CA ARG A 19 -12.91 9.55 0.51
C ARG A 19 -12.63 8.05 0.42
N PRO A 20 -13.47 7.28 -0.26
CA PRO A 20 -13.18 5.87 -0.40
C PRO A 20 -11.90 5.75 -1.22
N GLN A 21 -10.93 4.99 -0.70
CA GLN A 21 -9.75 4.52 -1.42
C GLN A 21 -10.19 3.51 -2.49
N ARG A 22 -11.15 3.91 -3.35
CA ARG A 22 -11.85 3.06 -4.33
C ARG A 22 -10.91 2.39 -5.32
N PHE A 23 -9.70 2.90 -5.44
CA PHE A 23 -8.68 2.42 -6.36
C PHE A 23 -7.43 1.85 -5.68
N ALA A 24 -7.33 1.94 -4.35
CA ALA A 24 -6.23 1.30 -3.65
C ALA A 24 -6.57 -0.19 -3.46
N HIS A 25 -5.69 -1.06 -3.91
CA HIS A 25 -5.82 -2.49 -3.68
C HIS A 25 -5.71 -2.80 -2.16
N ILE A 26 -6.48 -3.77 -1.66
CA ILE A 26 -6.55 -4.11 -0.22
C ILE A 26 -5.17 -4.39 0.39
N ALA A 27 -4.31 -5.15 -0.30
CA ALA A 27 -2.94 -5.42 0.13
C ALA A 27 -2.09 -4.15 0.36
N VAL A 28 -2.37 -3.04 -0.35
CA VAL A 28 -1.67 -1.76 -0.13
C VAL A 28 -2.14 -1.12 1.17
N ILE A 29 -3.45 -1.13 1.42
CA ILE A 29 -4.07 -0.59 2.63
C ILE A 29 -3.58 -1.37 3.86
N GLU A 30 -3.60 -2.70 3.79
CA GLU A 30 -3.13 -3.57 4.88
C GLU A 30 -1.64 -3.37 5.15
N ASN A 31 -0.83 -3.28 4.09
CA ASN A 31 0.60 -3.02 4.24
C ASN A 31 0.87 -1.64 4.86
N GLU A 32 0.12 -0.61 4.46
CA GLU A 32 0.23 0.73 5.08
C GLU A 32 -0.17 0.71 6.56
N ALA A 33 -1.23 -0.03 6.91
CA ALA A 33 -1.65 -0.19 8.30
C ALA A 33 -0.59 -0.95 9.12
N TYR A 34 -0.04 -2.04 8.57
CA TYR A 34 1.03 -2.81 9.20
C TYR A 34 2.29 -1.96 9.42
N GLU A 35 2.67 -1.17 8.42
CA GLU A 35 3.82 -0.28 8.44
C GLU A 35 3.75 0.75 9.60
N GLN A 36 2.54 1.20 9.95
CA GLN A 36 2.32 2.11 11.08
C GLN A 36 2.58 1.45 12.44
N THR A 37 2.52 0.12 12.52
CA THR A 37 2.79 -0.64 13.75
C THR A 37 4.29 -0.87 13.99
N LEU A 38 5.13 -0.70 12.95
CA LEU A 38 6.55 -0.99 13.04
C LEU A 38 7.31 0.09 13.84
N PRO A 39 8.33 -0.31 14.64
CA PRO A 39 9.28 0.63 15.21
C PRO A 39 9.96 1.47 14.13
N ASN A 40 10.30 2.73 14.44
CA ASN A 40 10.86 3.66 13.45
C ASN A 40 12.16 3.16 12.78
N ALA A 41 12.92 2.27 13.43
CA ALA A 41 14.09 1.64 12.84
C ALA A 41 13.74 0.72 11.66
N LEU A 42 12.64 -0.03 11.77
CA LEU A 42 12.18 -1.01 10.78
C LEU A 42 11.21 -0.42 9.75
N ARG A 43 10.62 0.73 10.05
CA ARG A 43 9.77 1.44 9.11
C ARG A 43 10.56 1.79 7.85
N ASN A 44 9.94 1.61 6.69
CA ASN A 44 10.44 1.97 5.38
C ASN A 44 10.84 3.45 5.36
N PRO A 45 12.07 3.78 4.92
CA PRO A 45 12.56 5.15 4.83
C PRO A 45 11.64 6.11 4.10
N PHE A 46 10.89 5.64 3.09
CA PHE A 46 9.97 6.48 2.30
C PHE A 46 8.91 7.16 3.18
N TYR A 47 8.40 6.48 4.20
CA TYR A 47 7.37 7.02 5.10
C TYR A 47 7.93 7.91 6.21
N LYS A 48 9.26 7.95 6.41
CA LYS A 48 9.90 8.77 7.45
C LYS A 48 9.91 10.26 7.10
N THR A 49 9.91 10.59 5.81
CA THR A 49 9.98 11.97 5.34
C THR A 49 8.64 12.41 4.75
N PRO A 50 7.89 13.33 5.39
CA PRO A 50 6.57 13.75 4.92
C PRO A 50 6.54 14.21 3.46
N ARG A 51 7.56 14.97 3.04
CA ARG A 51 7.70 15.46 1.65
C ARG A 51 7.81 14.34 0.62
N VAL A 52 8.54 13.27 0.94
CA VAL A 52 8.75 12.13 0.03
C VAL A 52 7.46 11.34 -0.13
N ARG A 53 6.78 11.07 0.99
CA ARG A 53 5.46 10.41 1.01
C ARG A 53 4.43 11.16 0.16
N GLU A 54 4.35 12.48 0.29
CA GLU A 54 3.42 13.31 -0.50
C GLU A 54 3.74 13.34 -2.00
N ALA A 55 5.02 13.32 -2.36
CA ALA A 55 5.44 13.27 -3.76
C ALA A 55 5.11 11.91 -4.39
N LEU A 56 5.36 10.81 -3.67
CA LEU A 56 5.14 9.45 -4.15
C LEU A 56 3.65 9.17 -4.45
N ALA A 57 2.76 9.67 -3.60
CA ALA A 57 1.31 9.53 -3.80
C ALA A 57 0.83 10.21 -5.09
N LYS A 58 1.49 11.28 -5.54
CA LYS A 58 1.14 11.99 -6.78
C LYS A 58 1.66 11.29 -8.03
N SER A 59 2.88 10.73 -7.97
CA SER A 59 3.48 10.01 -9.11
C SER A 59 2.90 8.61 -9.32
N SER A 60 2.28 8.03 -8.29
CA SER A 60 1.68 6.70 -8.35
C SER A 60 0.20 6.72 -8.81
N TRP A 61 -0.31 7.87 -9.27
CA TRP A 61 -1.68 7.98 -9.75
C TRP A 61 -1.77 7.53 -11.21
N PHE A 62 -2.85 6.82 -11.56
CA PHE A 62 -3.03 6.21 -12.89
C PHE A 62 -2.76 7.18 -14.05
N GLY A 63 -1.90 6.76 -14.97
CA GLY A 63 -1.65 7.42 -16.24
C GLY A 63 -2.66 7.02 -17.33
N PRO A 64 -2.60 7.66 -18.52
CA PRO A 64 -3.46 7.28 -19.65
C PRO A 64 -3.27 5.80 -20.03
N GLY A 65 -4.37 5.05 -20.04
CA GLY A 65 -4.38 3.61 -20.38
C GLY A 65 -4.09 2.68 -19.21
N GLU A 66 -3.85 3.19 -18.00
CA GLU A 66 -3.70 2.38 -16.80
C GLU A 66 -5.05 2.12 -16.12
N GLU A 67 -5.21 0.92 -15.57
CA GLU A 67 -6.43 0.51 -14.86
C GLU A 67 -6.13 0.12 -13.40
N PRO A 68 -7.08 0.34 -12.47
CA PRO A 68 -6.94 -0.14 -11.11
C PRO A 68 -6.85 -1.66 -11.08
N VAL A 69 -5.83 -2.17 -10.39
CA VAL A 69 -5.71 -3.60 -10.11
C VAL A 69 -6.65 -3.95 -8.96
N TYR A 70 -7.64 -4.79 -9.25
CA TYR A 70 -8.56 -5.33 -8.24
C TYR A 70 -8.19 -6.75 -7.77
N ASP A 71 -7.58 -7.54 -8.65
CA ASP A 71 -7.20 -8.93 -8.41
C ASP A 71 -5.78 -9.16 -8.94
N ARG A 72 -4.85 -9.46 -8.03
CA ARG A 72 -3.44 -9.66 -8.38
C ARG A 72 -3.23 -11.10 -8.84
N GLN A 73 -2.82 -11.29 -10.10
CA GLN A 73 -2.45 -12.62 -10.59
C GLN A 73 -1.32 -13.26 -9.74
N ALA A 74 -0.44 -12.44 -9.17
CA ALA A 74 0.61 -12.90 -8.27
C ALA A 74 0.07 -13.59 -7.00
N GLU A 75 -1.12 -13.23 -6.52
CA GLU A 75 -1.74 -13.85 -5.33
C GLU A 75 -2.26 -15.27 -5.64
N LYS A 76 -2.46 -15.60 -6.92
CA LYS A 76 -2.90 -16.93 -7.37
C LYS A 76 -1.74 -17.91 -7.52
N ILE A 77 -0.49 -17.44 -7.44
CA ILE A 77 0.68 -18.30 -7.58
C ILE A 77 0.80 -19.17 -6.33
N PRO A 78 0.77 -20.51 -6.46
CA PRO A 78 0.93 -21.40 -5.32
C PRO A 78 2.29 -21.21 -4.64
N ARG A 79 2.35 -21.29 -3.31
CA ARG A 79 3.62 -21.12 -2.55
C ARG A 79 4.72 -22.09 -3.00
N ALA A 80 4.35 -23.32 -3.35
CA ALA A 80 5.29 -24.31 -3.88
C ALA A 80 5.99 -23.83 -5.16
N GLU A 81 5.26 -23.13 -6.04
CA GLU A 81 5.81 -22.62 -7.29
C GLU A 81 6.85 -21.51 -7.05
N ILE A 82 6.60 -20.67 -6.03
CA ILE A 82 7.58 -19.65 -5.61
C ILE A 82 8.88 -20.32 -5.16
N PHE A 83 8.80 -21.37 -4.34
CA PHE A 83 9.99 -22.12 -3.90
C PHE A 83 10.71 -22.79 -5.08
N ASN A 84 9.96 -23.36 -6.03
CA ASN A 84 10.56 -23.94 -7.23
C ASN A 84 11.35 -22.89 -8.02
N VAL A 85 10.79 -21.72 -8.29
CA VAL A 85 11.48 -20.65 -9.02
C VAL A 85 12.73 -20.20 -8.29
N LEU A 86 12.64 -19.95 -6.98
CA LEU A 86 13.79 -19.53 -6.16
C LEU A 86 14.90 -20.58 -6.12
N ALA A 87 14.56 -21.87 -6.05
CA ALA A 87 15.52 -22.96 -6.04
C ALA A 87 16.24 -23.09 -7.39
N HIS A 88 15.51 -23.01 -8.52
CA HIS A 88 16.11 -23.03 -9.86
C HIS A 88 16.97 -21.80 -10.14
N ALA A 89 16.60 -20.65 -9.57
CA ALA A 89 17.39 -19.41 -9.68
C ALA A 89 18.64 -19.39 -8.78
N GLY A 90 18.81 -20.37 -7.89
CA GLY A 90 19.93 -20.42 -6.97
C GLY A 90 19.85 -19.39 -5.83
N PHE A 91 18.64 -19.02 -5.39
CA PHE A 91 18.43 -18.17 -4.21
C PHE A 91 18.18 -18.96 -2.92
N ILE A 92 17.74 -20.21 -3.04
CA ILE A 92 17.52 -21.10 -1.91
C ILE A 92 18.08 -22.49 -2.20
N ASN A 93 18.50 -23.19 -1.15
CA ASN A 93 18.87 -24.59 -1.26
C ASN A 93 17.63 -25.51 -1.35
N LYS A 94 17.85 -26.80 -1.60
CA LYS A 94 16.78 -27.81 -1.71
C LYS A 94 15.93 -27.96 -0.45
N ASN A 95 16.41 -27.46 0.70
CA ASN A 95 15.70 -27.49 1.97
C ASN A 95 14.91 -26.20 2.24
N GLY A 96 14.94 -25.24 1.32
CA GLY A 96 14.23 -23.96 1.43
C GLY A 96 14.98 -22.86 2.19
N ASN A 97 16.25 -23.07 2.55
CA ASN A 97 17.05 -22.05 3.25
C ASN A 97 17.72 -21.11 2.24
N LEU A 98 17.75 -19.82 2.58
CA LEU A 98 18.52 -18.81 1.85
C LEU A 98 20.01 -19.19 1.84
N ILE A 99 20.64 -19.07 0.69
CA ILE A 99 22.08 -19.31 0.48
C ILE A 99 22.88 -18.03 0.54
#